data_AF-A0A1V2L4A2-F1
#
_entry.id   AF-A0A1V2L4A2-F1
#
_cell.length_a   1.000
_cell.length_b   1.000
_cell.length_c   1.000
_cell.angle_alpha   90.00
_cell.angle_beta   90.00
_cell.angle_gamma   90.00
#
_symmetry.space_group_name_H-M   'P 1'
#
loop_
_entity.id
_entity.type
_entity.pdbx_description
1 polymer ?
#
loop_
_entity_poly.entity_id
_entity_poly.type
_entity_poly.pdbx_seq_one_letter_code
_entity_poly.pdbx_strand_id
1 'polypeptide(L)'
;MSFRFALEKYIKSPESFPDLVIEYDDDFVLLRDAFPKSLYHWLLLPRDRYITKKHPLTAFSDPLLKSQTQERIDRATSRILELLKTDHGIDEGSSYVRAGCHSVPSLNNLHIHIISQDFNGDGLKNRHHYNSFTTEFFVPFDDLPLDKGDTRLNAEVMEKKAKTDDLICHNCGKNFGNKFAELKRHIHQEFKERFGK
;
A
#
# COMPACT_ATOMS: atom_id res chain seq x y z
N MET A 1 -10.85 16.06 -14.63
CA MET A 1 -9.78 15.06 -14.88
C MET A 1 -10.19 13.78 -14.17
N SER A 2 -10.12 12.61 -14.82
CA SER A 2 -10.51 11.34 -14.20
C SER A 2 -9.60 11.02 -13.00
N PHE A 3 -10.17 10.49 -11.91
CA PHE A 3 -9.42 10.13 -10.70
C PHE A 3 -8.27 9.15 -10.99
N ARG A 4 -8.40 8.34 -12.05
CA ARG A 4 -7.35 7.40 -12.48
C ARG A 4 -6.01 8.05 -12.83
N PHE A 5 -5.96 9.36 -13.10
CA PHE A 5 -4.73 10.11 -13.41
C PHE A 5 -4.23 10.97 -12.23
N ALA A 6 -4.77 10.79 -11.02
CA ALA A 6 -4.49 11.66 -9.88
C ALA A 6 -3.01 11.74 -9.48
N LEU A 7 -2.21 10.71 -9.81
CA LEU A 7 -0.79 10.63 -9.43
C LEU A 7 0.15 11.31 -10.42
N GLU A 8 -0.29 11.58 -11.65
CA GLU A 8 0.57 12.05 -12.74
C GLU A 8 1.26 13.38 -12.41
N LYS A 9 0.57 14.27 -11.67
CA LYS A 9 1.12 15.56 -11.24
C LYS A 9 2.29 15.43 -10.28
N TYR A 10 2.29 14.43 -9.40
CA TYR A 10 3.37 14.21 -8.43
C TYR A 10 4.62 13.63 -9.10
N ILE A 11 4.45 12.89 -10.20
CA ILE A 11 5.56 12.38 -10.99
C ILE A 11 6.24 13.51 -11.79
N LYS A 12 5.43 14.38 -12.40
CA LYS A 12 5.93 15.44 -13.28
C LYS A 12 6.59 16.59 -12.51
N SER A 13 5.98 17.03 -11.42
CA SER A 13 6.41 18.21 -10.66
C SER A 13 6.33 17.96 -9.15
N PRO A 14 7.08 16.97 -8.61
CA PRO A 14 7.05 16.63 -7.19
C PRO A 14 7.34 17.83 -6.27
N GLU A 15 8.21 18.74 -6.68
CA GLU A 15 8.58 19.98 -5.97
C GLU A 15 7.40 20.91 -5.70
N SER A 16 6.33 20.79 -6.50
CA SER A 16 5.11 21.59 -6.32
C SER A 16 4.20 21.08 -5.21
N PHE A 17 4.55 19.99 -4.52
CA PHE A 17 3.71 19.32 -3.52
C PHE A 17 4.47 18.99 -2.22
N PRO A 18 5.09 19.99 -1.55
CA PRO A 18 5.95 19.75 -0.37
C PRO A 18 5.22 19.12 0.84
N ASP A 19 3.90 19.26 0.93
CA ASP A 19 3.12 18.65 2.03
C ASP A 19 2.87 17.15 1.84
N LEU A 20 2.89 16.66 0.59
CA LEU A 20 2.60 15.28 0.25
C LEU A 20 3.85 14.50 -0.15
N VAL A 21 4.75 15.12 -0.91
CA VAL A 21 5.98 14.50 -1.38
C VAL A 21 7.00 14.46 -0.24
N ILE A 22 7.50 13.26 0.04
CA ILE A 22 8.45 12.99 1.13
C ILE A 22 9.88 13.14 0.63
N GLU A 23 10.16 12.58 -0.54
CA GLU A 23 11.42 12.70 -1.27
C GLU A 23 11.20 12.36 -2.74
N TYR A 24 12.10 12.83 -3.58
CA TYR A 24 12.15 12.46 -5.00
C TYR A 24 13.58 12.61 -5.51
N ASP A 25 13.89 11.84 -6.55
CA ASP A 25 15.08 11.94 -7.36
C ASP A 25 14.66 11.90 -8.83
N ASP A 26 15.61 11.80 -9.77
CA ASP A 26 15.30 11.76 -11.20
C ASP A 26 14.47 10.51 -11.60
N ASP A 27 14.53 9.44 -10.82
CA ASP A 27 13.95 8.13 -11.14
C ASP A 27 12.63 7.86 -10.43
N PHE A 28 12.46 8.33 -9.19
CA PHE A 28 11.33 8.01 -8.32
C PHE A 28 10.81 9.21 -7.52
N VAL A 29 9.53 9.11 -7.12
CA VAL A 29 8.91 9.97 -6.11
C VAL A 29 8.29 9.10 -5.03
N LEU A 30 8.56 9.43 -3.77
CA LEU A 30 7.93 8.87 -2.59
C LEU A 30 6.98 9.93 -2.00
N LEU A 31 5.71 9.59 -1.82
CA LEU A 31 4.72 10.51 -1.28
C LEU A 31 3.73 9.85 -0.32
N ARG A 32 3.10 10.66 0.52
CA ARG A 32 1.99 10.25 1.41
C ARG A 32 0.74 9.98 0.58
N ASP A 33 0.10 8.83 0.78
CA ASP A 33 -1.23 8.57 0.20
C ASP A 33 -2.22 9.58 0.78
N ALA A 34 -2.98 10.27 -0.09
CA ALA A 34 -3.94 11.29 0.32
C ALA A 34 -5.15 10.73 1.10
N PHE A 35 -5.36 9.41 1.06
CA PHE A 35 -6.40 8.68 1.75
C PHE A 35 -5.79 7.50 2.53
N PRO A 36 -4.96 7.75 3.55
CA PRO A 36 -4.16 6.73 4.20
C PRO A 36 -5.04 5.65 4.86
N LYS A 37 -4.69 4.38 4.66
CA LYS A 37 -5.44 3.24 5.25
C LYS A 37 -4.91 2.83 6.63
N SER A 38 -3.71 3.27 6.96
CA SER A 38 -2.98 3.07 8.21
C SER A 38 -2.35 4.39 8.66
N LEU A 39 -1.69 4.43 9.82
CA LEU A 39 -0.95 5.61 10.30
C LEU A 39 0.05 6.13 9.26
N TYR A 40 0.88 5.25 8.72
CA TYR A 40 1.75 5.55 7.59
C TYR A 40 1.32 4.72 6.39
N HIS A 41 0.97 5.42 5.32
CA HIS A 41 0.66 4.83 4.04
C HIS A 41 1.29 5.69 2.95
N TRP A 42 2.40 5.23 2.40
CA TRP A 42 3.16 5.93 1.38
C TRP A 42 3.06 5.20 0.05
N LEU A 43 3.28 5.96 -1.03
CA LEU A 43 3.31 5.48 -2.39
C LEU A 43 4.70 5.78 -2.97
N LEU A 44 5.36 4.77 -3.50
CA LEU A 44 6.58 4.90 -4.29
C LEU A 44 6.25 4.74 -5.77
N LEU A 45 6.59 5.74 -6.59
CA LEU A 45 6.25 5.78 -8.02
C LEU A 45 7.50 6.02 -8.87
N PRO A 46 7.70 5.27 -9.97
CA PRO A 46 8.70 5.62 -10.96
C PRO A 46 8.27 6.86 -11.74
N ARG A 47 9.26 7.69 -12.09
CA ARG A 47 9.07 8.93 -12.85
C ARG A 47 9.18 8.74 -14.35
N ASP A 48 9.82 7.68 -14.81
CA ASP A 48 9.91 7.38 -16.23
C ASP A 48 8.51 7.27 -16.88
N ARG A 49 8.34 7.98 -18.00
CA ARG A 49 7.05 8.15 -18.69
C ARG A 49 6.48 6.86 -19.27
N TYR A 50 7.31 5.83 -19.48
CA TYR A 50 6.91 4.53 -19.98
C TYR A 50 6.70 3.54 -18.84
N ILE A 51 7.63 3.47 -17.89
CA ILE A 51 7.55 2.58 -16.72
C ILE A 51 6.32 2.91 -15.88
N THR A 52 6.03 4.20 -15.68
CA THR A 52 4.86 4.62 -14.89
C THR A 52 3.54 4.13 -15.46
N LYS A 53 3.46 3.73 -16.74
CA LYS A 53 2.23 3.21 -17.36
C LYS A 53 2.19 1.67 -17.41
N LYS A 54 3.23 0.99 -16.95
CA LYS A 54 3.25 -0.48 -16.89
C LYS A 54 2.34 -0.97 -15.77
N HIS A 55 1.74 -2.15 -15.98
CA HIS A 55 1.01 -2.84 -14.94
C HIS A 55 1.99 -3.31 -13.84
N PRO A 56 1.71 -3.11 -12.54
CA PRO A 56 2.64 -3.47 -11.46
C PRO A 56 3.04 -4.93 -11.48
N LEU A 57 2.11 -5.83 -11.79
CA LEU A 57 2.37 -7.27 -11.82
C LEU A 57 3.39 -7.70 -12.90
N THR A 58 3.66 -6.86 -13.90
CA THR A 58 4.60 -7.17 -15.00
C THR A 58 5.76 -6.19 -15.09
N ALA A 59 5.68 -5.02 -14.45
CA ALA A 59 6.71 -3.99 -14.53
C ALA A 59 8.08 -4.48 -14.04
N PHE A 60 8.09 -5.31 -12.99
CA PHE A 60 9.30 -5.74 -12.28
C PHE A 60 9.94 -7.03 -12.80
N SER A 61 9.60 -7.45 -14.03
CA SER A 61 10.40 -8.46 -14.75
C SER A 61 11.78 -7.94 -15.17
N ASP A 62 11.98 -6.61 -15.14
CA ASP A 62 13.28 -5.96 -15.29
C ASP A 62 14.04 -5.99 -13.95
N PRO A 63 15.17 -6.73 -13.84
CA PRO A 63 15.93 -6.85 -12.60
C PRO A 63 16.51 -5.53 -12.08
N LEU A 64 16.85 -4.60 -12.98
CA LEU A 64 17.40 -3.30 -12.57
C LEU A 64 16.31 -2.46 -11.89
N LEU A 65 15.15 -2.34 -12.54
CA LEU A 65 14.00 -1.65 -11.96
C LEU A 65 13.58 -2.29 -10.63
N LYS A 66 13.57 -3.62 -10.56
CA LYS A 66 13.27 -4.37 -9.34
C LYS A 66 14.22 -4.00 -8.20
N SER A 67 15.53 -4.06 -8.44
CA SER A 67 16.55 -3.76 -7.43
C SER A 67 16.52 -2.30 -6.97
N GLN A 68 16.39 -1.34 -7.90
CA GLN A 68 16.29 0.09 -7.57
C GLN A 68 15.03 0.42 -6.77
N THR A 69 13.93 -0.29 -7.04
CA THR A 69 12.68 -0.13 -6.29
C THR A 69 12.81 -0.75 -4.90
N GLN A 70 13.46 -1.91 -4.77
CA GLN A 70 13.72 -2.56 -3.47
C GLN A 70 14.50 -1.66 -2.53
N GLU A 71 15.61 -1.06 -3.00
CA GLU A 71 16.42 -0.16 -2.16
C GLU A 71 15.58 0.98 -1.57
N ARG A 72 14.69 1.57 -2.39
CA ARG A 72 13.79 2.65 -1.97
C ARG A 72 12.71 2.16 -1.00
N ILE A 73 12.21 0.95 -1.19
CA ILE A 73 11.29 0.29 -0.24
C ILE A 73 11.97 0.11 1.11
N ASP A 74 13.21 -0.37 1.15
CA ASP A 74 13.94 -0.63 2.39
C ASP A 74 14.22 0.66 3.17
N ARG A 75 14.63 1.73 2.47
CA ARG A 75 14.82 3.06 3.05
C ARG A 75 13.51 3.63 3.59
N ALA A 76 12.43 3.58 2.81
CA ALA A 76 11.12 4.05 3.23
C ALA A 76 10.56 3.26 4.42
N THR A 77 10.77 1.93 4.44
CA THR A 77 10.38 1.06 5.55
C THR A 77 11.11 1.45 6.84
N SER A 78 12.42 1.62 6.77
CA SER A 78 13.24 2.07 7.91
C SER A 78 12.75 3.41 8.46
N ARG A 79 12.42 4.36 7.57
CA ARG A 79 11.89 5.67 7.94
C ARG A 79 10.50 5.59 8.57
N ILE A 80 9.60 4.74 8.07
CA ILE A 80 8.28 4.53 8.69
C ILE A 80 8.44 3.96 10.10
N LEU A 81 9.33 2.98 10.31
CA LEU A 81 9.59 2.41 11.63
C LEU A 81 10.12 3.46 12.62
N GLU A 82 11.05 4.30 12.18
CA GLU A 82 11.55 5.42 12.99
C GLU A 82 10.41 6.36 13.39
N LEU A 83 9.57 6.76 12.43
CA LEU A 83 8.44 7.66 12.67
C LEU A 83 7.37 7.02 13.57
N LEU A 84 7.06 5.73 13.39
CA LEU A 84 6.17 4.98 14.29
C LEU A 84 6.68 5.03 15.73
N LYS A 85 7.99 4.90 15.92
CA LYS A 85 8.61 4.96 17.24
C LYS A 85 8.58 6.38 17.82
N THR A 86 8.97 7.39 17.05
CA THR A 86 9.07 8.78 17.54
C THR A 86 7.71 9.42 17.77
N ASP A 87 6.77 9.23 16.84
CA ASP A 87 5.50 9.96 16.81
C ASP A 87 4.43 9.25 17.63
N HIS A 88 4.52 7.92 17.72
CA HIS A 88 3.48 7.07 18.33
C HIS A 88 3.99 6.16 19.45
N GLY A 89 5.30 6.04 19.67
CA GLY A 89 5.86 5.10 20.65
C GLY A 89 5.71 3.63 20.25
N ILE A 90 5.49 3.35 18.96
CA ILE A 90 5.33 2.00 18.42
C ILE A 90 6.71 1.47 18.02
N ASP A 91 7.23 0.51 18.78
CA ASP A 91 8.55 -0.11 18.57
C ASP A 91 8.39 -1.53 18.00
N GLU A 92 8.01 -1.61 16.73
CA GLU A 92 7.78 -2.87 16.00
C GLU A 92 8.90 -3.15 14.98
N GLY A 93 9.01 -4.40 14.52
CA GLY A 93 10.00 -4.80 13.51
C GLY A 93 9.57 -4.49 12.08
N SER A 94 10.46 -4.73 11.11
CA SER A 94 10.19 -4.50 9.67
C SER A 94 8.98 -5.24 9.13
N SER A 95 8.63 -6.39 9.70
CA SER A 95 7.42 -7.13 9.35
C SER A 95 6.13 -6.33 9.60
N TYR A 96 6.15 -5.30 10.45
CA TYR A 96 5.01 -4.42 10.70
C TYR A 96 4.74 -3.41 9.58
N VAL A 97 5.65 -3.31 8.61
CA VAL A 97 5.49 -2.51 7.39
C VAL A 97 5.46 -3.45 6.20
N ARG A 98 4.48 -3.29 5.31
CA ARG A 98 4.33 -4.08 4.10
C ARG A 98 4.60 -3.23 2.88
N ALA A 99 5.29 -3.82 1.91
CA ALA A 99 5.49 -3.22 0.60
C ALA A 99 4.88 -4.11 -0.49
N GLY A 100 4.16 -3.52 -1.44
CA GLY A 100 3.50 -4.28 -2.50
C GLY A 100 2.56 -3.46 -3.36
N CYS A 101 1.80 -4.13 -4.21
CA CYS A 101 0.85 -3.51 -5.13
C CYS A 101 -0.50 -4.20 -5.08
N HIS A 102 -1.52 -3.53 -5.61
CA HIS A 102 -2.81 -4.17 -5.83
C HIS A 102 -2.79 -4.99 -7.13
N SER A 103 -3.35 -6.19 -7.09
CA SER A 103 -3.53 -7.07 -8.27
C SER A 103 -4.30 -6.38 -9.39
N VAL A 104 -5.28 -5.55 -9.04
CA VAL A 104 -6.02 -4.67 -9.95
C VAL A 104 -5.83 -3.22 -9.51
N PRO A 105 -4.95 -2.44 -10.17
CA PRO A 105 -4.68 -1.06 -9.77
C PRO A 105 -5.89 -0.14 -9.96
N SER A 106 -6.15 0.72 -8.97
CA SER A 106 -7.22 1.73 -9.04
C SER A 106 -6.81 3.01 -9.79
N LEU A 107 -5.51 3.22 -9.97
CA LEU A 107 -4.88 4.38 -10.61
C LEU A 107 -3.97 3.91 -11.74
N ASN A 108 -3.82 4.74 -12.77
CA ASN A 108 -3.10 4.36 -14.00
C ASN A 108 -1.57 4.37 -13.85
N ASN A 109 -1.05 5.15 -12.92
CA ASN A 109 0.39 5.22 -12.69
C ASN A 109 0.83 4.08 -11.79
N LEU A 110 1.91 3.39 -12.13
CA LEU A 110 2.57 2.40 -11.29
C LEU A 110 2.89 3.00 -9.93
N HIS A 111 2.45 2.34 -8.87
CA HIS A 111 2.75 2.71 -7.49
C HIS A 111 2.91 1.46 -6.62
N ILE A 112 3.92 1.48 -5.76
CA ILE A 112 4.09 0.51 -4.68
C ILE A 112 3.57 1.16 -3.40
N HIS A 113 2.64 0.50 -2.73
CA HIS A 113 2.21 0.82 -1.39
C HIS A 113 3.30 0.42 -0.40
N ILE A 114 3.65 1.31 0.51
CA ILE A 114 4.50 1.04 1.67
C ILE A 114 3.69 1.47 2.89
N ILE A 115 3.21 0.51 3.67
CA ILE A 115 2.09 0.71 4.60
C ILE A 115 2.33 0.01 5.93
N SER A 116 2.10 0.71 7.05
CA SER A 116 2.09 0.11 8.38
C SER A 116 0.87 -0.79 8.58
N GLN A 117 1.01 -1.83 9.39
CA GLN A 117 -0.03 -2.84 9.58
C GLN A 117 -1.07 -2.48 10.67
N ASP A 118 -1.15 -1.24 11.15
CA ASP A 118 -2.19 -0.85 12.12
C ASP A 118 -3.60 -0.78 11.49
N PHE A 119 -3.70 -0.45 10.20
CA PHE A 119 -4.97 -0.18 9.50
C PHE A 119 -5.95 0.75 10.23
N ASN A 120 -5.43 1.64 11.08
CA ASN A 120 -6.18 2.59 11.88
C ASN A 120 -6.23 3.99 11.21
N GLY A 121 -6.02 4.04 9.88
CA GLY A 121 -6.04 5.27 9.11
C GLY A 121 -7.45 5.75 8.76
N ASP A 122 -7.63 7.07 8.70
CA ASP A 122 -8.94 7.68 8.41
C ASP A 122 -9.49 7.34 7.03
N GLY A 123 -8.64 7.04 6.05
CA GLY A 123 -9.01 6.66 4.68
C GLY A 123 -9.54 5.22 4.54
N LEU A 124 -9.48 4.41 5.60
CA LEU A 124 -10.11 3.10 5.63
C LEU A 124 -11.63 3.27 5.85
N LYS A 125 -12.40 3.20 4.76
CA LYS A 125 -13.84 3.59 4.75
C LYS A 125 -14.80 2.48 4.36
N ASN A 126 -14.34 1.39 3.77
CA ASN A 126 -15.21 0.31 3.33
C ASN A 126 -14.45 -1.03 3.26
N ARG A 127 -15.21 -2.10 3.03
CA ARG A 127 -14.69 -3.46 2.88
C ARG A 127 -13.62 -3.59 1.81
N HIS A 128 -13.82 -3.00 0.64
CA HIS A 128 -12.85 -3.10 -0.44
C HIS A 128 -11.52 -2.46 -0.04
N HIS A 129 -11.53 -1.31 0.65
CA HIS A 129 -10.31 -0.67 1.14
C HIS A 129 -9.55 -1.53 2.15
N TYR A 130 -10.22 -2.41 2.91
CA TYR A 130 -9.56 -3.28 3.86
C TYR A 130 -9.04 -4.54 3.15
N ASN A 131 -9.93 -5.27 2.47
CA ASN A 131 -9.58 -6.51 1.79
C ASN A 131 -8.53 -6.30 0.68
N SER A 132 -8.45 -5.12 0.06
CA SER A 132 -7.41 -4.84 -0.94
C SER A 132 -6.00 -4.88 -0.36
N PHE A 133 -5.84 -4.73 0.97
CA PHE A 133 -4.55 -4.84 1.65
C PHE A 133 -4.40 -6.15 2.44
N THR A 134 -5.49 -6.76 2.90
CA THR A 134 -5.43 -7.92 3.82
C THR A 134 -5.77 -9.26 3.18
N THR A 135 -5.86 -9.33 1.85
CA THR A 135 -6.08 -10.56 1.08
C THR A 135 -5.05 -10.70 -0.05
N GLU A 136 -5.15 -11.77 -0.85
CA GLU A 136 -4.34 -11.98 -2.06
C GLU A 136 -4.49 -10.87 -3.12
N PHE A 137 -5.46 -9.96 -2.96
CA PHE A 137 -5.54 -8.75 -3.76
C PHE A 137 -4.32 -7.84 -3.57
N PHE A 138 -3.68 -7.89 -2.41
CA PHE A 138 -2.38 -7.27 -2.19
C PHE A 138 -1.29 -8.26 -2.57
N VAL A 139 -0.51 -7.92 -3.59
CA VAL A 139 0.66 -8.69 -4.00
C VAL A 139 1.90 -8.10 -3.32
N PRO A 140 2.52 -8.82 -2.37
CA PRO A 140 3.79 -8.41 -1.79
C PRO A 140 4.82 -8.10 -2.86
N PHE A 141 5.66 -7.10 -2.63
CA PHE A 141 6.67 -6.74 -3.61
C PHE A 141 7.60 -7.92 -3.90
N ASP A 142 8.03 -8.67 -2.89
CA ASP A 142 8.95 -9.81 -3.02
C ASP A 142 8.41 -10.93 -3.92
N ASP A 143 7.08 -11.04 -4.07
CA ASP A 143 6.44 -12.02 -4.94
C ASP A 143 6.48 -11.62 -6.43
N LEU A 144 6.89 -10.39 -6.76
CA LEU A 144 6.88 -9.88 -8.14
C LEU A 144 8.20 -10.16 -8.88
N PRO A 145 8.15 -10.61 -10.15
CA PRO A 145 6.95 -10.85 -10.95
C PRO A 145 6.27 -12.18 -10.62
N LEU A 146 4.95 -12.25 -10.82
CA LEU A 146 4.18 -13.47 -10.59
C LEU A 146 4.39 -14.53 -11.67
N ASP A 147 4.31 -15.80 -11.28
CA ASP A 147 4.36 -16.93 -12.20
C ASP A 147 3.12 -17.00 -13.11
N LYS A 148 3.31 -17.61 -14.29
CA LYS A 148 2.19 -17.89 -15.20
C LYS A 148 1.18 -18.81 -14.53
N GLY A 149 -0.08 -18.39 -14.51
CA GLY A 149 -1.18 -19.16 -13.90
C GLY A 149 -1.47 -18.80 -12.45
N ASP A 150 -0.70 -17.88 -11.84
CA ASP A 150 -1.04 -17.34 -10.53
C ASP A 150 -2.44 -16.70 -10.54
N THR A 151 -3.28 -17.07 -9.58
CA THR A 151 -4.67 -16.59 -9.50
C THR A 151 -4.75 -15.08 -9.31
N ARG A 152 -3.71 -14.46 -8.74
CA ARG A 152 -3.61 -13.00 -8.55
C ARG A 152 -3.50 -12.24 -9.87
N LEU A 153 -3.14 -12.90 -10.97
CA LEU A 153 -3.20 -12.33 -12.33
C LEU A 153 -4.63 -12.24 -12.88
N ASN A 154 -5.61 -12.94 -12.29
CA ASN A 154 -7.00 -12.91 -12.75
C ASN A 154 -7.75 -11.74 -12.10
N ALA A 155 -7.91 -10.65 -12.86
CA ALA A 155 -8.55 -9.42 -12.39
C ALA A 155 -9.99 -9.63 -11.91
N GLU A 156 -10.78 -10.48 -12.58
CA GLU A 156 -12.17 -10.75 -12.19
C GLU A 156 -12.24 -11.48 -10.84
N VAL A 157 -11.40 -12.50 -10.67
CA VAL A 157 -11.31 -13.25 -9.41
C VAL A 157 -10.85 -12.34 -8.28
N MET A 158 -9.80 -11.55 -8.49
CA MET A 158 -9.27 -10.63 -7.47
C MET A 158 -10.28 -9.55 -7.08
N GLU A 159 -10.93 -8.90 -8.05
CA GLU A 159 -11.97 -7.90 -7.80
C GLU A 159 -13.16 -8.49 -7.05
N LYS A 160 -13.58 -9.71 -7.39
CA LYS A 160 -14.64 -10.41 -6.66
C LYS A 160 -14.20 -10.65 -5.22
N LYS A 161 -13.03 -11.23 -4.98
CA LYS A 161 -12.49 -11.49 -3.63
C LYS A 161 -12.44 -10.23 -2.77
N ALA A 162 -11.83 -9.15 -3.27
CA ALA A 162 -11.76 -7.89 -2.54
C ALA A 162 -13.15 -7.31 -2.22
N LYS A 163 -14.14 -7.56 -3.08
CA LYS A 163 -15.52 -7.11 -2.89
C LYS A 163 -16.40 -8.04 -2.09
N THR A 164 -16.11 -9.34 -1.97
CA THR A 164 -17.06 -10.30 -1.40
C THR A 164 -16.52 -11.09 -0.23
N ASP A 165 -15.21 -11.26 -0.13
CA ASP A 165 -14.60 -12.05 0.94
C ASP A 165 -14.90 -11.45 2.32
N ASP A 166 -14.93 -12.34 3.29
CA ASP A 166 -15.15 -12.01 4.69
C ASP A 166 -14.07 -11.06 5.21
N LEU A 167 -14.51 -10.14 6.06
CA LEU A 167 -13.66 -9.22 6.79
C LEU A 167 -13.00 -9.94 7.97
N ILE A 168 -11.80 -10.47 7.74
CA ILE A 168 -11.01 -11.15 8.77
C ILE A 168 -9.95 -10.19 9.30
N CYS A 169 -9.88 -10.01 10.62
CA CYS A 169 -8.83 -9.21 11.25
C CYS A 169 -7.45 -9.82 10.93
N HIS A 170 -6.56 -9.06 10.31
CA HIS A 170 -5.24 -9.56 9.92
C HIS A 170 -4.33 -9.83 11.14
N ASN A 171 -4.63 -9.25 12.30
CA ASN A 171 -3.84 -9.40 13.51
C ASN A 171 -4.30 -10.60 14.37
N CYS A 172 -5.60 -10.71 14.68
CA CYS A 172 -6.11 -11.76 15.57
C CYS A 172 -6.92 -12.88 14.87
N GLY A 173 -7.20 -12.74 13.57
CA GLY A 173 -7.96 -13.73 12.80
C GLY A 173 -9.48 -13.74 13.05
N LYS A 174 -10.02 -12.84 13.87
CA LYS A 174 -11.47 -12.75 14.11
C LYS A 174 -12.21 -12.39 12.81
N ASN A 175 -13.25 -13.15 12.49
CA ASN A 175 -14.08 -12.96 11.31
C ASN A 175 -15.30 -12.07 11.63
N PHE A 176 -15.53 -11.04 10.81
CA PHE A 176 -16.64 -10.08 10.90
C PHE A 176 -17.64 -10.20 9.74
N GLY A 177 -17.51 -11.20 8.87
CA GLY A 177 -18.33 -11.38 7.67
C GLY A 177 -18.29 -10.12 6.80
N ASN A 178 -19.45 -9.51 6.55
CA ASN A 178 -19.55 -8.26 5.79
C ASN A 178 -19.63 -6.98 6.66
N LYS A 179 -19.44 -7.09 7.97
CA LYS A 179 -19.70 -6.01 8.94
C LYS A 179 -18.52 -5.06 9.12
N PHE A 180 -18.27 -4.22 8.12
CA PHE A 180 -17.13 -3.28 8.13
C PHE A 180 -17.08 -2.35 9.35
N ALA A 181 -18.23 -1.84 9.82
CA ALA A 181 -18.26 -0.96 10.99
C ALA A 181 -17.80 -1.68 12.28
N GLU A 182 -18.10 -2.98 12.43
CA GLU A 182 -17.64 -3.78 13.56
C GLU A 182 -16.14 -4.07 13.47
N LEU A 183 -15.64 -4.45 12.28
CA LEU A 183 -14.20 -4.62 12.05
C LEU A 183 -13.43 -3.33 12.35
N LYS A 184 -13.89 -2.19 11.83
CA LYS A 184 -13.18 -0.92 12.03
C LYS A 184 -13.10 -0.53 13.50
N ARG A 185 -14.17 -0.75 14.27
CA ARG A 185 -14.17 -0.53 15.73
C ARG A 185 -13.19 -1.47 16.43
N HIS A 186 -13.15 -2.72 16.00
CA HIS A 186 -12.24 -3.72 16.53
C HIS A 186 -10.76 -3.38 16.25
N ILE A 187 -10.40 -3.01 15.02
CA ILE A 187 -9.03 -2.56 14.68
C ILE A 187 -8.62 -1.37 15.56
N HIS A 188 -9.52 -0.39 15.72
CA HIS A 188 -9.25 0.76 16.58
C HIS A 188 -9.04 0.39 18.05
N GLN A 189 -9.83 -0.57 18.54
CA GLN A 189 -9.70 -1.09 19.90
C GLN A 189 -8.38 -1.85 20.09
N GLU A 190 -8.04 -2.77 19.20
CA GLU A 190 -6.76 -3.49 19.25
C GLU A 190 -5.56 -2.54 19.19
N PHE A 191 -5.64 -1.51 18.34
CA PHE A 191 -4.61 -0.48 18.24
C PHE A 191 -4.43 0.26 19.58
N LYS A 192 -5.53 0.66 20.23
CA LYS A 192 -5.48 1.30 21.56
C LYS A 192 -4.99 0.35 22.65
N GLU A 193 -5.35 -0.91 22.60
CA GLU A 193 -4.92 -1.89 23.59
C GLU A 193 -3.42 -2.21 23.47
N ARG A 194 -2.88 -2.25 22.24
CA ARG A 194 -1.44 -2.50 22.00
C ARG A 194 -0.57 -1.27 22.17
N PHE A 195 -1.04 -0.11 21.74
CA PHE A 195 -0.20 1.09 21.59
C PHE A 195 -0.76 2.35 22.27
N GLY A 196 -1.97 2.27 22.83
CA GLY A 196 -2.52 3.35 23.64
C GLY A 196 -1.72 3.49 24.93
N LYS A 197 -1.39 4.75 25.26
CA LYS A 197 -0.85 5.12 26.57
C LYS A 197 -1.97 5.33 27.57
#